data_AF-B2W4V8-F1
#
_entry.id   AF-B2W4V8-F1
#
_cell.length_a   1.000
_cell.length_b   1.000
_cell.length_c   1.000
_cell.angle_alpha   90.00
_cell.angle_beta   90.00
_cell.angle_gamma   90.00
#
_symmetry.space_group_name_H-M   'P 1'
#
loop_
_entity.id
_entity.type
_entity.pdbx_description
1 polymer ?
#
loop_
_entity_poly.entity_id
_entity_poly.type
_entity_poly.pdbx_seq_one_letter_code
_entity_poly.pdbx_strand_id
1 'polypeptide(L)'
;MSYSPPASAKPFTLNISDQAISEWRQLLQLSKLAPDTFETQQEDRRFGVTHKWLSETKDYWLNKYDWRAQEKHINSVPHYKMQIEFVHLHFTALFSENKDAVPILFMHGWPGSFLEFLPMLQLIKTKYSTKHLPYHIIVPSLPGFTLSTIQSNSDWTNKDTGRILNQLMLTLGFNKYLVQGGDVGSFVAQVMSATYDGCVGMHLNMLPTAGKPDENTPLSNLEKEALARTQAWEPLGMGYAIEHGSRPSTIANVLSSNPLAILAW
;
A
#
# COMPACT_ATOMS: atom_id res chain seq x y z
N MET A 1 -21.19 13.44 -22.63
CA MET A 1 -21.25 13.93 -21.25
C MET A 1 -19.84 13.83 -20.67
N SER A 2 -19.47 14.72 -19.74
CA SER A 2 -18.27 14.54 -18.92
C SER A 2 -18.43 13.27 -18.08
N TYR A 3 -17.34 12.56 -17.82
CA TYR A 3 -17.38 11.37 -16.99
C TYR A 3 -17.76 11.75 -15.55
N SER A 4 -18.58 10.91 -14.93
CA SER A 4 -18.89 10.96 -13.50
C SER A 4 -18.86 9.54 -12.94
N PRO A 5 -18.29 9.31 -11.75
CA PRO A 5 -18.31 7.97 -11.15
C PRO A 5 -19.75 7.50 -10.92
N PRO A 6 -20.01 6.18 -11.01
CA PRO A 6 -21.34 5.61 -10.81
C PRO A 6 -21.84 5.86 -9.38
N ALA A 7 -23.16 5.85 -9.18
CA ALA A 7 -23.76 6.08 -7.86
C ALA A 7 -23.38 5.02 -6.80
N SER A 8 -22.83 3.87 -7.21
CA SER A 8 -22.26 2.85 -6.33
C SER A 8 -20.92 3.27 -5.71
N ALA A 9 -20.19 4.22 -6.32
CA ALA A 9 -19.00 4.84 -5.73
C ALA A 9 -19.44 5.94 -4.75
N LYS A 10 -19.66 5.57 -3.49
CA LYS A 10 -20.10 6.51 -2.46
C LYS A 10 -18.94 7.41 -2.03
N PRO A 11 -19.06 8.74 -2.09
CA PRO A 11 -18.05 9.63 -1.53
C PRO A 11 -17.76 9.29 -0.07
N PHE A 12 -16.50 9.36 0.31
CA PHE A 12 -16.02 9.06 1.65
C PHE A 12 -15.12 10.19 2.15
N THR A 13 -15.21 10.47 3.45
CA THR A 13 -14.30 11.37 4.15
C THR A 13 -13.79 10.64 5.37
N LEU A 14 -12.46 10.56 5.54
CA LEU A 14 -11.85 9.97 6.72
C LEU A 14 -12.13 10.85 7.93
N ASN A 15 -12.65 10.26 8.99
CA ASN A 15 -12.88 10.92 10.26
C ASN A 15 -12.70 9.92 11.41
N ILE A 16 -11.52 9.90 12.00
CA ILE A 16 -11.21 9.09 13.18
C ILE A 16 -11.72 9.82 14.42
N SER A 17 -12.41 9.12 15.32
CA SER A 17 -12.96 9.75 16.52
C SER A 17 -11.86 10.25 17.46
N ASP A 18 -12.13 11.33 18.21
CA ASP A 18 -11.21 11.79 19.26
C ASP A 18 -10.96 10.70 20.31
N GLN A 19 -11.97 9.86 20.56
CA GLN A 19 -11.85 8.70 21.44
C GLN A 19 -10.79 7.72 20.95
N ALA A 20 -10.81 7.33 19.66
CA ALA A 20 -9.81 6.41 19.11
C ALA A 20 -8.39 6.99 19.15
N ILE A 21 -8.24 8.30 18.91
CA ILE A 21 -6.94 8.98 19.03
C ILE A 21 -6.45 8.99 20.48
N SER A 22 -7.35 9.26 21.43
CA SER A 22 -7.06 9.25 22.86
C SER A 22 -6.64 7.85 23.33
N GLU A 23 -7.38 6.82 22.94
CA GLU A 23 -7.07 5.41 23.24
C GLU A 23 -5.71 5.00 22.67
N TRP A 24 -5.44 5.32 21.40
CA TRP A 24 -4.14 5.07 20.79
C TRP A 24 -3.00 5.74 21.56
N ARG A 25 -3.19 7.01 21.97
CA ARG A 25 -2.19 7.76 22.74
C ARG A 25 -1.94 7.13 24.12
N GLN A 26 -3.00 6.68 24.80
CA GLN A 26 -2.88 5.98 26.09
C GLN A 26 -2.10 4.66 25.94
N LEU A 27 -2.42 3.86 24.91
CA LEU A 27 -1.69 2.62 24.63
C LEU A 27 -0.22 2.90 24.33
N LEU A 28 0.09 3.94 23.56
CA LEU A 28 1.46 4.33 23.26
C LEU A 28 2.22 4.77 24.52
N GLN A 29 1.60 5.53 25.42
CA GLN A 29 2.20 5.93 26.69
C GLN A 29 2.62 4.71 27.52
N LEU A 30 1.72 3.74 27.65
CA LEU A 30 1.92 2.52 28.43
C LEU A 30 2.87 1.50 27.78
N SER A 31 3.09 1.60 26.46
CA SER A 31 3.96 0.68 25.72
C SER A 31 5.39 0.73 26.24
N LYS A 32 5.97 -0.41 26.61
CA LYS A 32 7.34 -0.49 27.13
C LYS A 32 8.34 -0.59 25.99
N LEU A 33 9.47 0.12 26.13
CA LEU A 33 10.63 -0.09 25.27
C LEU A 33 11.37 -1.35 25.73
N ALA A 34 11.99 -2.06 24.78
CA ALA A 34 12.94 -3.11 25.08
C ALA A 34 14.16 -2.52 25.83
N PRO A 35 14.83 -3.30 26.71
CA PRO A 35 16.06 -2.84 27.34
C PRO A 35 17.15 -2.56 26.30
N ASP A 36 18.13 -1.75 26.68
CA ASP A 36 19.33 -1.57 25.87
C ASP A 36 20.12 -2.89 25.82
N THR A 37 20.32 -3.39 24.61
CA THR A 37 21.09 -4.60 24.31
C THR A 37 22.21 -4.25 23.33
N PHE A 38 23.13 -5.20 23.11
CA PHE A 38 24.16 -5.03 22.09
C PHE A 38 23.53 -4.77 20.71
N GLU A 39 22.49 -5.51 20.34
CA GLU A 39 21.83 -5.44 19.04
C GLU A 39 21.10 -4.12 18.84
N THR A 40 20.35 -3.65 19.84
CA THR A 40 19.56 -2.41 19.75
C THR A 40 20.41 -1.13 19.75
N GLN A 41 21.72 -1.24 20.02
CA GLN A 41 22.67 -0.13 19.98
C GLN A 41 23.41 -0.01 18.64
N GLN A 42 23.15 -0.91 17.68
CA GLN A 42 23.84 -0.88 16.38
C GLN A 42 23.23 0.16 15.44
N GLU A 43 23.85 1.35 15.38
CA GLU A 43 23.41 2.49 14.57
C GLU A 43 23.37 2.22 13.05
N ASP A 44 24.07 1.20 12.57
CA ASP A 44 24.00 0.72 11.18
C ASP A 44 22.74 -0.10 10.87
N ARG A 45 21.90 -0.38 11.88
CA ARG A 45 20.64 -1.15 11.79
C ARG A 45 20.79 -2.56 11.23
N ARG A 46 21.97 -3.16 11.33
CA ARG A 46 22.20 -4.54 10.85
C ARG A 46 21.37 -5.62 11.58
N PHE A 47 20.74 -5.26 12.70
CA PHE A 47 19.83 -6.12 13.48
C PHE A 47 18.39 -5.56 13.58
N GLY A 48 18.04 -4.54 12.79
CA GLY A 48 16.73 -3.89 12.85
C GLY A 48 16.76 -2.51 13.51
N VAL A 49 15.60 -2.08 14.03
CA VAL A 49 15.44 -0.74 14.62
C VAL A 49 16.28 -0.59 15.90
N THR A 50 16.86 0.60 16.11
CA THR A 50 17.65 0.88 17.31
C THR A 50 16.75 1.30 18.47
N HIS A 51 17.22 1.09 19.71
CA HIS A 51 16.53 1.60 20.90
C HIS A 51 16.36 3.12 20.81
N LYS A 52 17.41 3.82 20.39
CA LYS A 52 17.40 5.28 20.19
C LYS A 52 16.30 5.71 19.22
N TRP A 53 16.25 5.12 18.03
CA TRP A 53 15.24 5.47 17.03
C TRP A 53 13.81 5.21 17.52
N LEU A 54 13.58 4.07 18.17
CA LEU A 54 12.25 3.70 18.66
C LEU A 54 11.81 4.62 19.82
N SER A 55 12.73 4.95 20.72
CA SER A 55 12.50 5.89 21.83
C SER A 55 12.19 7.31 21.33
N GLU A 56 13.00 7.83 20.40
CA GLU A 56 12.79 9.17 19.81
C GLU A 56 11.48 9.24 19.00
N THR A 57 11.14 8.17 18.28
CA THR A 57 9.88 8.12 17.51
C THR A 57 8.67 8.04 18.43
N LYS A 58 8.75 7.25 19.52
CA LYS A 58 7.72 7.22 20.57
C LYS A 58 7.51 8.61 21.19
N ASP A 59 8.58 9.31 21.53
CA ASP A 59 8.51 10.68 22.06
C ASP A 59 7.85 11.65 21.07
N TYR A 60 8.28 11.62 19.81
CA TYR A 60 7.69 12.43 18.75
C TYR A 60 6.18 12.15 18.60
N TRP A 61 5.77 10.88 18.58
CA TRP A 61 4.36 10.49 18.49
C TRP A 61 3.51 10.94 19.68
N LEU A 62 4.08 10.97 20.89
CA LEU A 62 3.36 11.41 22.08
C LEU A 62 3.21 12.92 22.18
N ASN A 63 4.20 13.66 21.67
CA ASN A 63 4.39 15.07 22.00
C ASN A 63 4.29 16.04 20.82
N LYS A 64 4.43 15.54 19.58
CA LYS A 64 4.51 16.39 18.37
C LYS A 64 3.63 15.93 17.22
N TYR A 65 3.32 14.63 17.13
CA TYR A 65 2.52 14.11 16.03
C TYR A 65 1.07 14.60 16.10
N ASP A 66 0.60 15.16 14.99
CA ASP A 66 -0.77 15.67 14.84
C ASP A 66 -1.54 14.81 13.82
N TRP A 67 -2.38 13.90 14.33
CA TRP A 67 -3.25 13.10 13.49
C TRP A 67 -4.23 13.95 12.68
N ARG A 68 -4.74 15.07 13.22
CA ARG A 68 -5.72 15.91 12.52
C ARG A 68 -5.11 16.61 11.31
N ALA A 69 -3.85 17.02 11.41
CA ALA A 69 -3.11 17.50 10.26
C ALA A 69 -2.97 16.42 9.17
N GLN A 70 -2.65 15.19 9.56
CA GLN A 70 -2.52 14.07 8.61
C GLN A 70 -3.86 13.67 8.00
N GLU A 71 -4.93 13.62 8.79
CA GLU A 71 -6.29 13.34 8.32
C GLU A 71 -6.76 14.40 7.31
N LYS A 72 -6.45 15.68 7.56
CA LYS A 72 -6.71 16.76 6.58
C LYS A 72 -5.90 16.57 5.30
N HIS A 73 -4.64 16.15 5.41
CA HIS A 73 -3.81 15.85 4.25
C HIS A 73 -4.37 14.66 3.45
N ILE A 74 -4.82 13.60 4.12
CA ILE A 74 -5.46 12.44 3.49
C ILE A 74 -6.70 12.90 2.72
N ASN A 75 -7.62 13.61 3.39
CA ASN A 75 -8.87 14.11 2.80
C ASN A 75 -8.69 15.23 1.74
N SER A 76 -7.45 15.59 1.38
CA SER A 76 -7.18 16.62 0.36
C SER A 76 -7.37 16.13 -1.08
N VAL A 77 -7.61 14.83 -1.26
CA VAL A 77 -8.02 14.17 -2.52
C VAL A 77 -9.41 13.53 -2.36
N PRO A 78 -10.15 13.29 -3.45
CA PRO A 78 -11.44 12.61 -3.37
C PRO A 78 -11.28 11.14 -2.96
N HIS A 79 -12.11 10.67 -2.03
CA HIS A 79 -12.20 9.27 -1.64
C HIS A 79 -13.58 8.71 -1.90
N TYR A 80 -13.62 7.40 -2.11
CA TYR A 80 -14.85 6.65 -2.37
C TYR A 80 -14.82 5.31 -1.65
N LYS A 81 -16.01 4.81 -1.35
CA LYS A 81 -16.24 3.42 -0.95
C LYS A 81 -17.26 2.76 -1.86
N MET A 82 -17.04 1.49 -2.16
CA MET A 82 -17.89 0.70 -3.02
C MET A 82 -17.92 -0.74 -2.53
N GLN A 83 -19.10 -1.34 -2.45
CA GLN A 83 -19.23 -2.78 -2.23
C GLN A 83 -18.96 -3.51 -3.55
N ILE A 84 -17.98 -4.40 -3.56
CA ILE A 84 -17.67 -5.28 -4.69
C ILE A 84 -17.62 -6.70 -4.15
N GLU A 85 -18.62 -7.50 -4.52
CA GLU A 85 -18.81 -8.85 -3.97
C GLU A 85 -18.77 -8.84 -2.43
N PHE A 86 -17.79 -9.52 -1.83
CA PHE A 86 -17.57 -9.62 -0.39
C PHE A 86 -16.52 -8.60 0.12
N VAL A 87 -16.14 -7.59 -0.66
CA VAL A 87 -15.20 -6.52 -0.23
C VAL A 87 -15.91 -5.19 -0.15
N HIS A 88 -15.81 -4.56 1.02
CA HIS A 88 -16.13 -3.14 1.16
C HIS A 88 -14.87 -2.34 0.83
N LEU A 89 -14.75 -1.96 -0.43
CA LEU A 89 -13.52 -1.45 -1.02
C LEU A 89 -13.45 0.08 -0.91
N HIS A 90 -12.33 0.58 -0.41
CA HIS A 90 -11.96 1.99 -0.46
C HIS A 90 -11.01 2.27 -1.64
N PHE A 91 -11.17 3.43 -2.27
CA PHE A 91 -10.18 3.98 -3.19
C PHE A 91 -10.20 5.52 -3.18
N THR A 92 -9.05 6.13 -3.43
CA THR A 92 -8.98 7.54 -3.84
C THR A 92 -8.90 7.63 -5.36
N ALA A 93 -9.45 8.70 -5.94
CA ALA A 93 -9.41 8.88 -7.38
C ALA A 93 -9.35 10.35 -7.82
N LEU A 94 -8.67 10.58 -8.93
CA LEU A 94 -8.80 11.79 -9.73
C LEU A 94 -9.45 11.40 -11.07
N PHE A 95 -10.71 11.80 -11.23
CA PHE A 95 -11.44 11.56 -12.47
C PHE A 95 -11.30 12.75 -13.42
N SER A 96 -11.01 12.44 -14.68
CA SER A 96 -11.01 13.43 -15.75
C SER A 96 -12.41 13.69 -16.31
N GLU A 97 -12.66 14.90 -16.79
CA GLU A 97 -13.81 15.21 -17.65
C GLU A 97 -13.50 14.95 -19.14
N ASN A 98 -12.23 14.74 -19.48
CA ASN A 98 -11.80 14.35 -20.83
C ASN A 98 -12.25 12.92 -21.13
N LYS A 99 -12.98 12.74 -22.22
CA LYS A 99 -13.52 11.44 -22.65
C LYS A 99 -12.43 10.47 -23.11
N ASP A 100 -11.29 10.99 -23.54
CA ASP A 100 -10.15 10.22 -24.01
C ASP A 100 -9.11 9.98 -22.91
N ALA A 101 -9.44 10.32 -21.66
CA ALA A 101 -8.55 10.12 -20.54
C ALA A 101 -8.28 8.63 -20.30
N VAL A 102 -7.02 8.26 -20.17
CA VAL A 102 -6.61 6.86 -19.98
C VAL A 102 -6.85 6.44 -18.53
N PRO A 103 -7.62 5.38 -18.24
CA PRO A 103 -7.78 4.87 -16.89
C PRO A 103 -6.54 4.11 -16.42
N ILE A 104 -6.04 4.44 -15.24
CA ILE A 104 -4.86 3.83 -14.63
C ILE A 104 -5.16 3.47 -13.17
N LEU A 105 -4.94 2.21 -12.84
CA LEU A 105 -5.06 1.67 -11.49
C LEU A 105 -3.66 1.56 -10.84
N PHE A 106 -3.43 2.25 -9.74
CA PHE A 106 -2.18 2.24 -8.99
C PHE A 106 -2.32 1.41 -7.72
N MET A 107 -1.49 0.37 -7.56
CA MET A 107 -1.58 -0.58 -6.45
C MET A 107 -0.34 -0.48 -5.56
N HIS A 108 -0.60 -0.23 -4.28
CA HIS A 108 0.42 -0.25 -3.22
C HIS A 108 0.79 -1.69 -2.83
N GLY A 109 1.68 -1.83 -1.85
CA GLY A 109 1.95 -3.12 -1.20
C GLY A 109 1.98 -3.04 0.32
N TRP A 110 2.82 -3.86 0.95
CA TRP A 110 3.09 -3.92 2.38
C TRP A 110 4.52 -3.44 2.68
N PRO A 111 4.76 -2.68 3.77
CA PRO A 111 3.83 -2.15 4.77
C PRO A 111 3.10 -0.88 4.31
N GLY A 112 3.04 -0.70 3.00
CA GLY A 112 2.47 0.44 2.31
C GLY A 112 0.95 0.59 2.40
N SER A 113 0.45 1.62 1.72
CA SER A 113 -0.98 1.90 1.56
C SER A 113 -1.22 2.89 0.42
N PHE A 114 -2.48 3.21 0.13
CA PHE A 114 -2.84 4.28 -0.80
C PHE A 114 -2.17 5.64 -0.48
N LEU A 115 -1.69 5.83 0.76
CA LEU A 115 -0.99 7.04 1.20
C LEU A 115 0.27 7.34 0.39
N GLU A 116 0.96 6.29 -0.11
CA GLU A 116 2.16 6.43 -0.94
C GLU A 116 1.92 7.24 -2.21
N PHE A 117 0.68 7.24 -2.71
CA PHE A 117 0.31 7.94 -3.93
C PHE A 117 -0.23 9.34 -3.68
N LEU A 118 -0.45 9.78 -2.43
CA LEU A 118 -0.94 11.14 -2.15
C LEU A 118 -0.04 12.24 -2.72
N PRO A 119 1.31 12.18 -2.62
CA PRO A 119 2.17 13.18 -3.25
C PRO A 119 1.99 13.26 -4.77
N MET A 120 1.85 12.10 -5.43
CA MET A 120 1.59 12.02 -6.87
C MET A 120 0.23 12.63 -7.23
N LEU A 121 -0.82 12.28 -6.49
CA LEU A 121 -2.17 12.81 -6.72
C LEU A 121 -2.21 14.32 -6.54
N GLN A 122 -1.53 14.86 -5.52
CA GLN A 122 -1.42 16.30 -5.31
C GLN A 122 -0.70 17.00 -6.47
N LEU A 123 0.46 16.47 -6.90
CA LEU A 123 1.20 17.03 -8.03
C LEU A 123 0.34 17.08 -9.31
N ILE A 124 -0.40 16.01 -9.58
CA ILE A 124 -1.26 15.91 -10.75
C ILE A 124 -2.43 16.89 -10.66
N LYS A 125 -3.06 16.99 -9.48
CA LYS A 125 -4.15 17.95 -9.21
C LYS A 125 -3.69 19.41 -9.35
N THR A 126 -2.44 19.73 -9.02
CA THR A 126 -1.86 21.06 -9.23
C THR A 126 -1.54 21.33 -10.70
N LYS A 127 -1.11 20.31 -11.45
CA LYS A 127 -0.68 20.46 -12.85
C LYS A 127 -1.84 20.47 -13.85
N TYR A 128 -2.94 19.79 -13.57
CA TYR A 128 -4.06 19.62 -14.49
C TYR A 128 -5.39 19.97 -13.84
N SER A 129 -6.24 20.71 -14.56
CA SER A 129 -7.67 20.78 -14.24
C SER A 129 -8.37 19.49 -14.69
N THR A 130 -9.54 19.18 -14.11
CA THR A 130 -10.35 17.99 -14.47
C THR A 130 -10.62 17.89 -15.96
N LYS A 131 -10.81 19.02 -16.66
CA LYS A 131 -11.04 19.10 -18.11
C LYS A 131 -9.85 18.70 -18.97
N HIS A 132 -8.63 18.92 -18.49
CA HIS A 132 -7.39 18.68 -19.24
C HIS A 132 -6.56 17.54 -18.67
N LEU A 133 -7.07 16.86 -17.63
CA LEU A 133 -6.40 15.72 -17.04
C LEU A 133 -6.42 14.57 -18.07
N PRO A 134 -5.25 14.09 -18.54
CA PRO A 134 -5.21 13.05 -19.57
C PRO A 134 -5.48 11.63 -19.03
N TYR A 135 -5.74 11.49 -17.72
CA TYR A 135 -5.87 10.20 -17.05
C TYR A 135 -7.08 10.17 -16.12
N HIS A 136 -7.71 9.00 -15.97
CA HIS A 136 -8.44 8.68 -14.74
C HIS A 136 -7.46 7.94 -13.83
N ILE A 137 -7.24 8.44 -12.62
CA ILE A 137 -6.30 7.83 -11.67
C ILE A 137 -7.10 7.22 -10.53
N ILE A 138 -6.94 5.92 -10.32
CA ILE A 138 -7.63 5.15 -9.28
C ILE A 138 -6.55 4.52 -8.39
N VAL A 139 -6.65 4.73 -7.09
CA VAL A 139 -5.73 4.17 -6.09
C VAL A 139 -6.54 3.47 -5.00
N PRO A 140 -6.77 2.15 -5.12
CA PRO A 140 -7.47 1.39 -4.10
C PRO A 140 -6.60 1.21 -2.86
N SER A 141 -7.26 1.15 -1.69
CA SER A 141 -6.73 0.33 -0.60
C SER A 141 -6.94 -1.12 -0.98
N LEU A 142 -5.86 -1.91 -1.08
CA LEU A 142 -5.98 -3.34 -1.37
C LEU A 142 -6.91 -4.03 -0.35
N PRO A 143 -7.67 -5.08 -0.74
CA PRO A 143 -8.52 -5.83 0.18
C PRO A 143 -7.76 -6.25 1.44
N GLY A 144 -8.28 -5.90 2.62
CA GLY A 144 -7.63 -6.16 3.92
C GLY A 144 -6.70 -5.05 4.42
N PHE A 145 -6.46 -4.00 3.62
CA PHE A 145 -5.61 -2.87 4.01
C PHE A 145 -6.44 -1.63 4.36
N THR A 146 -6.06 -0.96 5.45
CA THR A 146 -6.54 0.37 5.87
C THR A 146 -8.07 0.51 5.89
N LEU A 147 -8.65 1.08 4.84
CA LEU A 147 -10.06 1.45 4.71
C LEU A 147 -10.89 0.43 3.90
N SER A 148 -10.25 -0.62 3.38
CA SER A 148 -10.87 -1.74 2.68
C SER A 148 -10.97 -2.96 3.58
N THR A 149 -12.15 -3.58 3.65
CA THR A 149 -12.37 -4.79 4.47
C THR A 149 -12.88 -5.95 3.65
N ILE A 150 -12.37 -7.16 3.95
CA ILE A 150 -12.84 -8.42 3.38
C ILE A 150 -13.90 -8.99 4.31
N GLN A 151 -15.08 -9.32 3.76
CA GLN A 151 -16.21 -9.91 4.44
C GLN A 151 -16.43 -11.35 3.95
N SER A 152 -15.36 -12.14 3.94
CA SER A 152 -15.34 -13.53 3.48
C SER A 152 -14.75 -14.43 4.56
N ASN A 153 -15.26 -15.67 4.63
CA ASN A 153 -14.75 -16.73 5.51
C ASN A 153 -13.87 -17.75 4.74
N SER A 154 -13.43 -17.39 3.53
CA SER A 154 -12.58 -18.23 2.68
C SER A 154 -11.17 -17.66 2.59
N ASP A 155 -10.23 -18.50 2.14
CA ASP A 155 -8.87 -18.09 1.84
C ASP A 155 -8.83 -16.95 0.81
N TRP A 156 -7.75 -16.16 0.83
CA TRP A 156 -7.60 -14.95 0.02
C TRP A 156 -6.27 -14.92 -0.72
N THR A 157 -6.31 -14.80 -2.04
CA THR A 157 -5.10 -14.79 -2.87
C THR A 157 -4.98 -13.53 -3.71
N ASN A 158 -3.81 -13.34 -4.34
CA ASN A 158 -3.61 -12.27 -5.33
C ASN A 158 -4.59 -12.37 -6.51
N LYS A 159 -5.12 -13.57 -6.82
CA LYS A 159 -6.15 -13.76 -7.85
C LYS A 159 -7.48 -13.15 -7.42
N ASP A 160 -7.84 -13.31 -6.16
CA ASP A 160 -9.05 -12.71 -5.61
C ASP A 160 -8.94 -11.18 -5.56
N THR A 161 -7.79 -10.65 -5.13
CA THR A 161 -7.52 -9.21 -5.21
C THR A 161 -7.61 -8.70 -6.65
N GLY A 162 -6.96 -9.37 -7.61
CA GLY A 162 -7.02 -8.99 -9.03
C GLY A 162 -8.44 -8.98 -9.59
N ARG A 163 -9.26 -9.97 -9.20
CA ARG A 163 -10.69 -10.04 -9.57
C ARG A 163 -11.49 -8.86 -9.04
N ILE A 164 -11.36 -8.54 -7.76
CA ILE A 164 -12.06 -7.42 -7.13
C ILE A 164 -11.67 -6.09 -7.77
N LEU A 165 -10.37 -5.90 -8.04
CA LEU A 165 -9.88 -4.67 -8.67
C LEU A 165 -10.26 -4.57 -10.16
N ASN A 166 -10.28 -5.67 -10.90
CA ASN A 166 -10.84 -5.67 -12.25
C ASN A 166 -12.33 -5.30 -12.22
N GLN A 167 -13.10 -5.89 -11.31
CA GLN A 167 -14.52 -5.55 -11.15
C GLN A 167 -14.73 -4.08 -10.73
N LEU A 168 -13.83 -3.50 -9.93
CA LEU A 168 -13.82 -2.06 -9.65
C LEU A 168 -13.71 -1.26 -10.96
N MET A 169 -12.70 -1.56 -11.78
CA MET A 169 -12.47 -0.83 -13.04
C MET A 169 -13.66 -0.95 -14.00
N LEU A 170 -14.23 -2.16 -14.15
CA LEU A 170 -15.42 -2.38 -14.98
C LEU A 170 -16.65 -1.64 -14.43
N THR A 171 -16.85 -1.64 -13.12
CA THR A 171 -17.99 -0.93 -12.48
C THR A 171 -17.86 0.58 -12.64
N LEU A 172 -16.64 1.11 -12.64
CA LEU A 172 -16.35 2.51 -12.99
C LEU A 172 -16.51 2.80 -14.50
N GLY A 173 -16.80 1.80 -15.33
CA GLY A 173 -17.02 1.96 -16.78
C GLY A 173 -15.73 1.87 -17.62
N PHE A 174 -14.62 1.44 -17.02
CA PHE A 174 -13.33 1.33 -17.70
C PHE A 174 -13.12 -0.08 -18.23
N ASN A 175 -13.52 -0.31 -19.49
CA ASN A 175 -13.36 -1.60 -20.17
C ASN A 175 -11.93 -1.84 -20.69
N LYS A 176 -11.11 -0.78 -20.76
CA LYS A 176 -9.67 -0.83 -21.06
C LYS A 176 -8.95 0.08 -20.08
N TYR A 177 -7.95 -0.45 -19.40
CA TYR A 177 -7.21 0.28 -18.39
C TYR A 177 -5.77 -0.22 -18.27
N LEU A 178 -4.90 0.64 -17.74
CA LEU A 178 -3.53 0.29 -17.37
C LEU A 178 -3.47 -0.01 -15.87
N VAL A 179 -2.51 -0.85 -15.49
CA VAL A 179 -2.18 -1.10 -14.08
C VAL A 179 -0.74 -0.69 -13.78
N GLN A 180 -0.53 -0.14 -12.59
CA GLN A 180 0.78 0.17 -12.05
C GLN A 180 0.91 -0.50 -10.68
N GLY A 181 2.01 -1.18 -10.42
CA GLY A 181 2.24 -1.82 -9.13
C GLY A 181 3.71 -1.96 -8.73
N GLY A 182 3.96 -1.81 -7.43
CA GLY A 182 5.18 -2.24 -6.75
C GLY A 182 4.81 -3.23 -5.63
N ASP A 183 5.80 -3.90 -5.04
CA ASP A 183 5.59 -4.81 -3.89
C ASP A 183 4.41 -5.80 -4.13
N VAL A 184 3.48 -5.99 -3.19
CA VAL A 184 2.30 -6.85 -3.37
C VAL A 184 1.47 -6.44 -4.59
N GLY A 185 1.33 -5.14 -4.84
CA GLY A 185 0.67 -4.60 -6.02
C GLY A 185 1.30 -5.05 -7.34
N SER A 186 2.60 -5.37 -7.36
CA SER A 186 3.26 -5.92 -8.55
C SER A 186 2.81 -7.34 -8.89
N PHE A 187 2.56 -8.19 -7.88
CA PHE A 187 2.01 -9.52 -8.08
C PHE A 187 0.56 -9.45 -8.56
N VAL A 188 -0.24 -8.55 -7.98
CA VAL A 188 -1.62 -8.33 -8.40
C VAL A 188 -1.69 -7.80 -9.84
N ALA A 189 -0.83 -6.84 -10.20
CA ALA A 189 -0.72 -6.32 -11.56
C ALA A 189 -0.40 -7.42 -12.59
N GLN A 190 0.53 -8.32 -12.26
CA GLN A 190 0.86 -9.46 -13.12
C GLN A 190 -0.33 -10.39 -13.28
N VAL A 191 -1.05 -10.69 -12.20
CA VAL A 191 -2.27 -11.51 -12.27
C VAL A 191 -3.32 -10.83 -13.15
N MET A 192 -3.56 -9.53 -12.96
CA MET A 192 -4.57 -8.80 -13.74
C MET A 192 -4.23 -8.76 -15.23
N SER A 193 -2.99 -8.44 -15.57
CA SER A 193 -2.52 -8.36 -16.96
C SER A 193 -2.52 -9.73 -17.67
N ALA A 194 -2.29 -10.82 -16.92
CA ALA A 194 -2.34 -12.17 -17.48
C ALA A 194 -3.76 -12.76 -17.59
N THR A 195 -4.74 -12.21 -16.86
CA THR A 195 -6.08 -12.84 -16.70
C THR A 195 -7.21 -12.07 -17.37
N TYR A 196 -7.13 -10.73 -17.45
CA TYR A 196 -8.26 -9.90 -17.88
C TYR A 196 -7.94 -9.09 -19.13
N ASP A 197 -8.70 -9.29 -20.20
CA ASP A 197 -8.56 -8.57 -21.48
C ASP A 197 -8.69 -7.04 -21.35
N GLY A 198 -9.38 -6.56 -20.30
CA GLY A 198 -9.51 -5.14 -20.02
C GLY A 198 -8.22 -4.50 -19.49
N CYS A 199 -7.29 -5.29 -18.95
CA CYS A 199 -5.97 -4.82 -18.54
C CYS A 199 -5.05 -4.80 -19.77
N VAL A 200 -4.94 -3.64 -20.43
CA VAL A 200 -4.25 -3.50 -21.73
C VAL A 200 -2.77 -3.12 -21.60
N GLY A 201 -2.26 -2.99 -20.38
CA GLY A 201 -0.86 -2.72 -20.12
C GLY A 201 -0.55 -2.64 -18.64
N MET A 202 0.71 -2.96 -18.31
CA MET A 202 1.20 -3.02 -16.94
C MET A 202 2.55 -2.30 -16.85
N HIS A 203 2.71 -1.48 -15.81
CA HIS A 203 3.99 -0.89 -15.43
C HIS A 203 4.38 -1.32 -14.02
N LEU A 204 5.56 -1.92 -13.88
CA LEU A 204 6.06 -2.38 -12.59
C LEU A 204 7.29 -1.60 -12.17
N ASN A 205 7.36 -1.22 -10.89
CA ASN A 205 8.58 -0.71 -10.25
C ASN A 205 9.22 -1.73 -9.31
N MET A 206 8.70 -2.95 -9.28
CA MET A 206 9.30 -4.13 -8.66
C MET A 206 8.92 -5.33 -9.52
N LEU A 207 9.90 -6.11 -9.94
CA LEU A 207 9.69 -7.38 -10.62
C LEU A 207 10.48 -8.45 -9.86
N PRO A 208 9.83 -9.24 -9.00
CA PRO A 208 10.51 -10.34 -8.32
C PRO A 208 10.83 -11.43 -9.35
N THR A 209 12.11 -11.58 -9.68
CA THR A 209 12.57 -12.59 -10.64
C THR A 209 12.78 -13.92 -9.92
N ALA A 210 12.12 -14.98 -10.38
CA ALA A 210 12.22 -16.31 -9.78
C ALA A 210 13.54 -17.05 -10.12
N GLY A 211 14.29 -16.59 -11.13
CA GLY A 211 15.49 -17.25 -11.63
C GLY A 211 16.78 -16.50 -11.32
N LYS A 212 17.83 -17.25 -10.99
CA LYS A 212 19.21 -16.75 -11.07
C LYS A 212 19.64 -16.80 -12.55
N PRO A 213 20.40 -15.83 -13.05
CA PRO A 213 20.98 -15.95 -14.38
C PRO A 213 21.88 -17.18 -14.44
N ASP A 214 21.90 -17.86 -15.59
CA ASP A 214 22.86 -18.94 -15.85
C ASP A 214 24.28 -18.40 -15.74
N GLU A 215 25.24 -19.25 -15.36
CA GLU A 215 26.65 -18.85 -15.15
C GLU A 215 27.26 -18.15 -16.38
N ASN A 216 26.78 -18.48 -17.58
CA ASN A 216 27.25 -17.94 -18.86
C ASN A 216 26.49 -16.68 -19.32
N THR A 217 25.51 -16.21 -18.55
CA THR A 217 24.74 -15.01 -18.90
C THR A 217 25.67 -13.79 -18.82
N PRO A 218 25.86 -13.03 -19.92
CA PRO A 218 26.67 -11.82 -19.87
C PRO A 218 25.94 -10.75 -19.06
N LEU A 219 26.52 -10.36 -17.93
CA LEU A 219 25.98 -9.32 -17.05
C LEU A 219 26.83 -8.05 -17.11
N SER A 220 26.16 -6.92 -17.24
CA SER A 220 26.73 -5.60 -17.02
C SER A 220 27.16 -5.41 -15.57
N ASN A 221 27.97 -4.38 -15.30
CA ASN A 221 28.37 -4.05 -13.93
C ASN A 221 27.16 -3.70 -13.06
N LEU A 222 26.18 -2.99 -13.61
CA LEU A 222 24.94 -2.63 -12.91
C LEU A 222 24.15 -3.88 -12.49
N GLU A 223 24.04 -4.88 -13.36
CA GLU A 223 23.34 -6.13 -13.05
C GLU A 223 24.09 -6.96 -12.01
N LYS A 224 25.43 -7.01 -12.06
CA LYS A 224 26.25 -7.67 -11.04
C LYS A 224 26.07 -7.03 -9.67
N GLU A 225 26.07 -5.70 -9.60
CA GLU A 225 25.82 -4.96 -8.36
C GLU A 225 24.39 -5.19 -7.84
N ALA A 226 23.39 -5.24 -8.72
CA ALA A 226 22.01 -5.55 -8.33
C ALA A 226 21.90 -6.96 -7.74
N LEU A 227 22.50 -7.97 -8.39
CA LEU A 227 22.52 -9.34 -7.88
C LEU A 227 23.26 -9.46 -6.55
N ALA A 228 24.40 -8.77 -6.39
CA ALA A 228 25.14 -8.76 -5.14
C ALA A 228 24.30 -8.17 -3.99
N ARG A 229 23.54 -7.09 -4.25
CA ARG A 229 22.61 -6.53 -3.27
C ARG A 229 21.50 -7.52 -2.91
N THR A 230 20.90 -8.19 -3.90
CA THR A 230 19.87 -9.21 -3.64
C THR A 230 20.41 -10.37 -2.81
N GLN A 231 21.59 -10.89 -3.14
CA GLN A 231 22.24 -12.00 -2.42
C GLN A 231 22.61 -11.62 -0.98
N ALA A 232 23.04 -10.38 -0.75
CA ALA A 232 23.34 -9.88 0.60
C ALA A 232 22.06 -9.66 1.43
N TRP A 233 20.97 -9.21 0.79
CA TRP A 233 19.71 -8.92 1.45
C TRP A 233 18.89 -10.17 1.78
N GLU A 234 18.75 -11.11 0.83
CA GLU A 234 17.87 -12.28 0.93
C GLU A 234 17.95 -13.06 2.26
N PRO A 235 19.14 -13.45 2.78
CA PRO A 235 19.22 -14.22 4.02
C PRO A 235 18.82 -13.44 5.28
N LEU A 236 18.84 -12.10 5.25
CA LEU A 236 18.60 -11.24 6.42
C LEU A 236 17.28 -10.45 6.32
N GLY A 237 16.81 -10.16 5.11
CA GLY A 237 15.66 -9.30 4.84
C GLY A 237 14.32 -10.03 4.75
N MET A 238 14.32 -11.35 4.69
CA MET A 238 13.11 -12.16 4.48
C MET A 238 12.41 -12.61 5.78
N GLY A 239 12.95 -12.26 6.95
CA GLY A 239 12.41 -12.69 8.24
C GLY A 239 10.93 -12.34 8.43
N TYR A 240 10.54 -11.11 8.09
CA TYR A 240 9.14 -10.67 8.20
C TYR A 240 8.21 -11.49 7.29
N ALA A 241 8.64 -11.75 6.05
CA ALA A 241 7.86 -12.46 5.05
C ALA A 241 7.66 -13.93 5.41
N ILE A 242 8.68 -14.57 6.02
CA ILE A 242 8.57 -15.94 6.53
C ILE A 242 7.55 -16.00 7.67
N GLU A 243 7.58 -15.06 8.62
CA GLU A 243 6.61 -15.01 9.71
C GLU A 243 5.19 -14.76 9.17
N HIS A 244 5.01 -13.81 8.25
CA HIS A 244 3.73 -13.51 7.63
C HIS A 244 3.18 -14.69 6.82
N GLY A 245 4.02 -15.37 6.05
CA GLY A 245 3.63 -16.48 5.19
C GLY A 245 3.37 -17.79 5.94
N SER A 246 3.82 -17.91 7.19
CA SER A 246 3.72 -19.17 7.95
C SER A 246 2.87 -19.09 9.21
N ARG A 247 2.84 -17.94 9.91
CA ARG A 247 2.10 -17.74 11.17
C ARG A 247 1.33 -16.41 11.19
N PRO A 248 0.53 -16.08 10.14
CA PRO A 248 -0.15 -14.78 10.02
C PRO A 248 -1.08 -14.48 11.20
N SER A 249 -1.76 -15.48 11.75
CA SER A 249 -2.63 -15.29 12.93
C SER A 249 -1.83 -14.92 14.19
N THR A 250 -0.67 -15.54 14.40
CA THR A 250 0.19 -15.25 15.56
C THR A 250 0.73 -13.83 15.49
N ILE A 251 1.37 -13.46 14.37
CA ILE A 251 1.94 -12.13 14.21
C ILE A 251 0.87 -11.03 14.23
N ALA A 252 -0.34 -11.30 13.72
CA ALA A 252 -1.46 -10.35 13.83
C ALA A 252 -1.81 -10.02 15.29
N ASN A 253 -1.86 -11.02 16.18
CA ASN A 253 -2.09 -10.81 17.60
C ASN A 253 -0.94 -10.05 18.28
N VAL A 254 0.32 -10.33 17.88
CA VAL A 254 1.50 -9.62 18.40
C VAL A 254 1.47 -8.14 18.02
N LEU A 255 1.32 -7.83 16.73
CA LEU A 255 1.35 -6.45 16.22
C LEU A 255 0.12 -5.63 16.63
N SER A 256 -1.02 -6.29 16.86
CA SER A 256 -2.25 -5.64 17.33
C SER A 256 -2.26 -5.39 18.84
N SER A 257 -1.32 -5.95 19.60
CA SER A 257 -1.29 -5.84 21.06
C SER A 257 -0.97 -4.43 21.56
N ASN A 258 -0.15 -3.68 20.83
CA ASN A 258 0.23 -2.31 21.19
C ASN A 258 0.82 -1.54 19.98
N PRO A 259 0.67 -0.21 19.94
CA PRO A 259 1.12 0.61 18.80
C PRO A 259 2.64 0.67 18.63
N LEU A 260 3.42 0.37 19.67
CA LEU A 260 4.87 0.35 19.57
C LEU A 260 5.39 -0.93 18.89
N ALA A 261 4.67 -2.05 19.02
CA ALA A 261 4.99 -3.29 18.32
C ALA A 261 4.84 -3.15 16.81
N ILE A 262 3.73 -2.56 16.34
CA ILE A 262 3.55 -2.30 14.90
C ILE A 262 4.49 -1.21 14.36
N LEU A 263 4.96 -0.28 15.20
CA LEU A 263 5.98 0.69 14.80
C LEU A 263 7.38 0.06 14.66
N ALA A 264 7.71 -0.91 15.52
CA ALA A 264 9.01 -1.57 15.51
C ALA A 264 9.16 -2.60 14.38
N TRP A 265 8.03 -3.13 13.90
CA TRP A 265 7.94 -4.14 12.84
C TRP A 265 7.90 -3.52 11.44
#